data_AF-A0A1G2DWL0-F1
#
_entry.id   AF-A0A1G2DWL0-F1
#
_cell.length_a   1.000
_cell.length_b   1.000
_cell.length_c   1.000
_cell.angle_alpha   90.00
_cell.angle_beta   90.00
_cell.angle_gamma   90.00
#
_symmetry.space_group_name_H-M   'P 1'
#
loop_
_entity.id
_entity.type
_entity.pdbx_description
1 polymer ?
#
loop_
_entity_poly.entity_id
_entity_poly.type
_entity_poly.pdbx_seq_one_letter_code
_entity_poly.pdbx_strand_id
1 'polypeptide(L)'
;MINMLRKVFKFTIIFILIFAWFFSGWPQIFNFPPKIQEVFAEIEVKKSTLYTDADTSWTNPGQCYDTATAGDETTEGNIYNAIDADPDITFHTWQTKGQTYTATTLKVKWKTSGGFSDDRFGIQYTKNGGTNWTDLVVLGVHNETTIQVATVSLDVNQDLTQVQVKVLQDRVGGADKDYVYIYDIWTEGTYAPTPADPVIGSSTHTDGAKSNVANATFTATAGAPTPDHYHYLWDQTASHSNAEVSAGTQWDGTLLNKTCASDGDWYLHAISHNTSHGESTNTDIFHIDYNGTAPQVNPVATVQNSTAVRIVYNEAVKHVSASNSDDALNPDNYSILPSLAVSSVAYVSGDTTFDLTTAGQTPSQSYTITVTNIEDEYGNVIDPANDEATFTGYTAATLTFSISDTAIGFGSLNTSAPRFATGNEPYGSDSETSAHTLDVSISNASGYSITVKGDTLKYSSYEVTAIGGTALDVSVGGAEQFGIRLTVSGGGSIVGPYDGVSNYYAYVATATTEDEVASFSGASDTSTFSVYYAANIAATTEVGTYTSVLTYICTGNF
;
A
#
# COMPACT_ATOMS: atom_id res chain seq x y z
N MET A 1 -38.19 12.91 76.07
CA MET A 1 -37.04 12.15 75.53
C MET A 1 -37.20 11.83 74.05
N ILE A 2 -38.32 11.23 73.61
CA ILE A 2 -38.60 10.87 72.19
C ILE A 2 -38.52 12.05 71.21
N ASN A 3 -39.03 13.23 71.56
CA ASN A 3 -38.99 14.40 70.66
C ASN A 3 -37.58 14.98 70.45
N MET A 4 -36.67 14.81 71.42
CA MET A 4 -35.28 15.26 71.29
C MET A 4 -34.49 14.31 70.39
N LEU A 5 -34.71 13.00 70.56
CA LEU A 5 -34.10 11.96 69.72
C LEU A 5 -34.50 12.13 68.23
N ARG A 6 -35.75 12.50 67.96
CA ARG A 6 -36.26 12.76 66.61
C ARG A 6 -35.62 13.99 65.94
N LYS A 7 -35.31 15.03 66.71
CA LYS A 7 -34.64 16.24 66.20
C LYS A 7 -33.16 16.00 65.91
N VAL A 8 -32.47 15.28 66.79
CA VAL A 8 -31.07 14.90 66.60
C VAL A 8 -30.94 13.99 65.37
N PHE A 9 -31.79 12.98 65.23
CA PHE A 9 -31.75 12.06 64.08
C PHE A 9 -32.00 12.75 62.73
N LYS A 10 -32.94 13.71 62.68
CA LYS A 10 -33.16 14.53 61.46
C LYS A 10 -31.95 15.40 61.12
N PHE A 11 -31.31 16.00 62.13
CA PHE A 11 -30.13 16.83 61.91
C PHE A 11 -28.94 15.99 61.42
N THR A 12 -28.74 14.80 62.01
CA THR A 12 -27.69 13.87 61.59
C THR A 12 -27.90 13.36 60.17
N ILE A 13 -29.14 13.04 59.75
CA ILE A 13 -29.41 12.62 58.36
C ILE A 13 -29.16 13.76 57.37
N ILE A 14 -29.58 14.98 57.68
CA ILE A 14 -29.33 16.14 56.81
C ILE A 14 -27.82 16.39 56.71
N PHE A 15 -27.09 16.28 57.82
CA PHE A 15 -25.65 16.46 57.82
C PHE A 15 -24.94 15.37 57.00
N ILE A 16 -25.34 14.09 57.13
CA ILE A 16 -24.80 12.99 56.34
C ILE A 16 -25.13 13.14 54.85
N LEU A 17 -26.32 13.63 54.49
CA LEU A 17 -26.70 13.85 53.10
C LEU A 17 -25.93 15.03 52.47
N ILE A 18 -25.68 16.10 53.21
CA ILE A 18 -24.85 17.23 52.75
C ILE A 18 -23.38 16.79 52.64
N PHE A 19 -22.87 16.02 53.60
CA PHE A 19 -21.51 15.51 53.56
C PHE A 19 -21.34 14.50 52.41
N ALA A 20 -22.30 13.59 52.22
CA ALA A 20 -22.31 12.69 51.07
C ALA A 20 -22.37 13.47 49.75
N TRP A 21 -23.14 14.56 49.66
CA TRP A 21 -23.20 15.40 48.46
C TRP A 21 -21.87 16.12 48.14
N PHE A 22 -21.13 16.57 49.16
CA PHE A 22 -19.79 17.14 48.96
C PHE A 22 -18.73 16.10 48.56
N PHE A 23 -18.92 14.81 48.91
CA PHE A 23 -17.93 13.75 48.68
C PHE A 23 -18.36 12.69 47.65
N SER A 24 -19.56 12.76 47.06
CA SER A 24 -20.07 11.75 46.11
C SER A 24 -19.72 12.01 44.65
N GLY A 25 -18.76 12.90 44.35
CA GLY A 25 -18.19 13.04 43.01
C GLY A 25 -19.21 13.31 41.89
N TRP A 26 -20.06 14.33 42.06
CA TRP A 26 -20.87 14.85 40.94
C TRP A 26 -20.03 15.76 40.01
N PRO A 27 -20.42 15.86 38.73
CA PRO A 27 -19.51 15.84 37.59
C PRO A 27 -18.75 17.14 37.36
N GLN A 28 -17.59 17.00 36.71
CA GLN A 28 -16.76 18.05 36.11
C GLN A 28 -17.53 18.82 35.00
N ILE A 29 -18.67 19.43 35.30
CA ILE A 29 -19.43 20.30 34.36
C ILE A 29 -18.79 21.69 34.29
N PHE A 30 -17.97 22.06 35.26
CA PHE A 30 -17.06 23.18 35.08
C PHE A 30 -15.79 22.64 34.44
N ASN A 31 -15.77 22.71 33.11
CA ASN A 31 -14.54 22.78 32.37
C ASN A 31 -13.87 24.09 32.81
N PHE A 32 -13.16 24.05 33.95
CA PHE A 32 -12.27 25.14 34.30
C PHE A 32 -11.30 25.24 33.14
N PRO A 33 -11.13 26.42 32.51
CA PRO A 33 -10.07 26.58 31.54
C PRO A 33 -8.78 26.05 32.18
N PRO A 34 -7.94 25.33 31.42
CA PRO A 34 -6.69 24.78 31.95
C PRO A 34 -6.04 25.88 32.78
N LYS A 35 -5.57 25.53 33.99
CA LYS A 35 -4.81 26.47 34.83
C LYS A 35 -3.86 27.19 33.88
N ILE A 36 -4.01 28.52 33.77
CA ILE A 36 -3.04 29.33 33.03
C ILE A 36 -1.73 29.01 33.73
N GLN A 37 -0.94 28.15 33.09
CA GLN A 37 0.38 27.82 33.53
C GLN A 37 1.15 29.06 33.14
N GLU A 38 1.42 29.91 34.12
CA GLU A 38 2.25 31.09 33.90
C GLU A 38 3.56 30.58 33.31
N VAL A 39 3.76 30.83 32.01
CA VAL A 39 4.99 30.50 31.32
C VAL A 39 6.06 31.37 31.98
N PHE A 40 6.88 30.77 32.83
CA PHE A 40 8.01 31.46 33.41
C PHE A 40 8.93 31.87 32.24
N ALA A 41 9.12 33.18 32.07
CA ALA A 41 10.09 33.66 31.10
C ALA A 41 11.47 33.14 31.50
N GLU A 42 12.17 32.53 30.55
CA GLU A 42 13.55 32.09 30.76
C GLU A 42 14.50 33.29 30.65
N ILE A 43 15.66 33.23 31.32
CA ILE A 43 16.66 34.31 31.34
C ILE A 43 17.91 33.84 30.59
N GLU A 44 18.29 34.58 29.55
CA GLU A 44 19.57 34.45 28.87
C GLU A 44 20.54 35.52 29.41
N VAL A 45 21.72 35.10 29.88
CA VAL A 45 22.76 36.00 30.40
C VAL A 45 23.78 36.29 29.30
N LYS A 46 24.18 37.56 29.14
CA LYS A 46 25.28 37.96 28.24
C LYS A 46 26.27 38.87 28.93
N LYS A 47 27.56 38.58 28.73
CA LYS A 47 28.68 39.32 29.31
C LYS A 47 29.37 40.19 28.26
N SER A 48 30.06 41.23 28.74
CA SER A 48 31.07 41.90 27.91
C SER A 48 32.23 40.94 27.65
N THR A 49 32.96 41.13 26.55
CA THR A 49 34.10 40.29 26.17
C THR A 49 35.39 41.08 26.01
N LEU A 50 35.31 42.42 25.92
CA LEU A 50 36.46 43.30 25.75
C LEU A 50 36.34 44.55 26.64
N TYR A 51 37.48 45.16 26.92
CA TYR A 51 37.57 46.46 27.56
C TYR A 51 38.66 47.31 26.90
N THR A 52 38.54 48.62 27.07
CA THR A 52 39.59 49.60 26.81
C THR A 52 39.91 50.29 28.14
N ASP A 53 41.10 50.04 28.66
CA ASP A 53 41.67 50.69 29.86
C ASP A 53 42.51 51.86 29.36
N ALA A 54 42.04 53.09 29.57
CA ALA A 54 42.62 54.28 28.96
C ALA A 54 44.01 54.60 29.50
N ASP A 55 44.21 54.35 30.80
CA ASP A 55 45.42 54.74 31.54
C ASP A 55 46.24 53.53 32.02
N THR A 56 45.82 52.31 31.70
CA THR A 56 46.49 51.04 32.06
C THR A 56 46.68 50.82 33.57
N SER A 57 45.82 51.47 34.35
CA SER A 57 45.85 51.55 35.81
C SER A 57 45.03 50.46 36.49
N TRP A 58 44.17 49.74 35.74
CA TRP A 58 43.36 48.67 36.31
C TRP A 58 44.17 47.41 36.56
N THR A 59 43.98 46.85 37.75
CA THR A 59 44.44 45.50 38.08
C THR A 59 43.36 44.50 37.66
N ASN A 60 43.76 43.56 36.79
CA ASN A 60 42.91 42.47 36.29
C ASN A 60 41.53 42.88 35.72
N PRO A 61 41.42 43.89 34.83
CA PRO A 61 40.14 44.35 34.29
C PRO A 61 39.30 43.27 33.58
N GLY A 62 39.91 42.20 33.08
CA GLY A 62 39.18 41.05 32.54
C GLY A 62 38.33 40.29 33.57
N GLN A 63 38.65 40.43 34.87
CA GLN A 63 37.88 39.82 35.96
C GLN A 63 36.53 40.49 36.22
N CYS A 64 36.29 41.67 35.63
CA CYS A 64 34.98 42.33 35.69
C CYS A 64 33.89 41.61 34.87
N TYR A 65 34.22 40.54 34.13
CA TYR A 65 33.29 39.78 33.29
C TYR A 65 33.76 38.31 33.04
N ASP A 66 34.59 37.74 33.90
CA ASP A 66 35.37 36.53 33.62
C ASP A 66 34.63 35.18 33.69
N THR A 67 33.38 35.14 34.17
CA THR A 67 32.61 33.88 34.23
C THR A 67 31.35 33.88 33.37
N ALA A 68 30.98 32.68 32.93
CA ALA A 68 29.76 32.44 32.16
C ALA A 68 28.47 32.61 32.99
N THR A 69 28.59 32.75 34.32
CA THR A 69 27.46 32.83 35.26
C THR A 69 27.12 34.30 35.55
N ALA A 70 25.85 34.65 35.66
CA ALA A 70 25.44 35.99 36.10
C ALA A 70 25.77 36.25 37.57
N GLY A 71 26.23 37.47 37.87
CA GLY A 71 26.40 37.98 39.21
C GLY A 71 27.52 37.31 40.00
N ASP A 72 28.67 37.06 39.38
CA ASP A 72 29.83 36.56 40.11
C ASP A 72 30.30 37.59 41.17
N GLU A 73 30.82 37.08 42.29
CA GLU A 73 31.36 37.87 43.41
C GLU A 73 32.74 37.34 43.85
N THR A 74 33.30 36.40 43.11
CA THR A 74 34.54 35.69 43.48
C THR A 74 35.81 36.29 42.89
N THR A 75 35.65 37.06 41.82
CA THR A 75 36.72 37.72 41.05
C THR A 75 36.37 39.18 40.83
N GLU A 76 37.38 40.05 40.77
CA GLU A 76 37.16 41.47 40.55
C GLU A 76 38.31 42.14 39.82
N GLY A 77 37.98 43.08 38.94
CA GLY A 77 38.93 44.10 38.50
C GLY A 77 38.87 45.28 39.45
N ASN A 78 40.02 45.88 39.74
CA ASN A 78 40.08 47.02 40.65
C ASN A 78 41.07 48.07 40.20
N ILE A 79 40.87 49.27 40.71
CA ILE A 79 41.74 50.40 40.47
C ILE A 79 41.93 51.19 41.75
N TYR A 80 43.17 51.65 41.94
CA TYR A 80 43.54 52.58 42.97
C TYR A 80 43.19 54.01 42.54
N ASN A 81 42.33 54.67 43.31
CA ASN A 81 41.77 55.98 43.02
C ASN A 81 42.82 57.09 43.23
N ALA A 82 43.67 57.30 42.21
CA ALA A 82 44.78 58.26 42.27
C ALA A 82 44.78 59.31 41.16
N ILE A 83 43.92 59.17 40.15
CA ILE A 83 43.92 59.95 38.91
C ILE A 83 42.51 60.45 38.56
N ASP A 84 42.46 61.61 37.91
CA ASP A 84 41.25 62.12 37.26
C ASP A 84 41.10 61.47 35.88
N ALA A 85 40.09 60.61 35.68
CA ALA A 85 39.90 59.90 34.42
C ALA A 85 38.42 59.73 34.03
N ASP A 86 38.08 60.15 32.81
CA ASP A 86 36.77 59.96 32.15
C ASP A 86 36.95 59.65 30.65
N PRO A 87 36.70 58.40 30.20
CA PRO A 87 36.57 57.19 31.01
C PRO A 87 37.90 56.78 31.64
N ASP A 88 37.83 56.11 32.79
CA ASP A 88 38.95 55.36 33.35
C ASP A 88 39.10 54.02 32.61
N ILE A 89 38.02 53.22 32.61
CA ILE A 89 37.89 52.00 31.79
C ILE A 89 36.53 51.97 31.11
N THR A 90 36.47 51.41 29.89
CA THR A 90 35.24 51.14 29.15
C THR A 90 35.14 49.66 28.80
N PHE A 91 34.06 49.01 29.23
CA PHE A 91 33.67 47.65 28.83
C PHE A 91 32.74 47.72 27.62
N HIS A 92 33.06 46.97 26.58
CA HIS A 92 32.36 47.01 25.31
C HIS A 92 32.47 45.65 24.62
N THR A 93 31.73 45.47 23.53
CA THR A 93 31.61 44.18 22.84
C THR A 93 31.01 43.12 23.78
N TRP A 94 29.91 42.52 23.34
CA TRP A 94 29.15 41.60 24.17
C TRP A 94 29.02 40.25 23.46
N GLN A 95 28.81 39.20 24.24
CA GLN A 95 28.41 37.90 23.71
C GLN A 95 27.14 38.04 22.85
N THR A 96 27.07 37.27 21.76
CA THR A 96 25.92 37.27 20.84
C THR A 96 24.67 36.70 21.52
N LYS A 97 23.52 37.33 21.30
CA LYS A 97 22.21 36.83 21.76
C LYS A 97 21.86 35.51 21.07
N GLY A 98 21.34 34.54 21.83
CA GLY A 98 20.77 33.30 21.30
C GLY A 98 19.27 33.42 21.05
N GLN A 99 18.60 34.35 21.74
CA GLN A 99 17.15 34.52 21.72
C GLN A 99 16.73 35.97 21.41
N THR A 100 15.45 36.15 21.08
CA THR A 100 14.81 37.48 21.01
C THR A 100 14.24 37.82 22.38
N TYR A 101 14.73 38.90 23.00
CA TYR A 101 14.35 39.25 24.37
C TYR A 101 13.06 40.06 24.44
N THR A 102 12.17 39.69 25.36
CA THR A 102 10.97 40.45 25.73
C THR A 102 11.27 41.56 26.76
N ALA A 103 12.35 41.42 27.53
CA ALA A 103 12.93 42.48 28.35
C ALA A 103 14.44 42.26 28.49
N THR A 104 15.21 43.34 28.61
CA THR A 104 16.67 43.28 28.80
C THR A 104 17.07 44.20 29.95
N THR A 105 17.88 43.71 30.89
CA THR A 105 18.43 44.52 31.98
C THR A 105 19.94 44.46 31.96
N LEU A 106 20.60 45.59 32.24
CA LEU A 106 22.03 45.69 32.48
C LEU A 106 22.29 45.74 33.98
N LYS A 107 23.28 44.99 34.45
CA LYS A 107 23.68 44.93 35.86
C LYS A 107 25.19 45.06 36.00
N VAL A 108 25.60 45.79 37.04
CA VAL A 108 27.01 45.95 37.43
C VAL A 108 27.15 45.73 38.93
N LYS A 109 28.00 44.80 39.34
CA LYS A 109 28.39 44.57 40.72
C LYS A 109 29.65 45.34 41.07
N TRP A 110 29.59 46.14 42.13
CA TRP A 110 30.69 47.02 42.53
C TRP A 110 30.77 47.21 44.03
N LYS A 111 31.93 47.66 44.54
CA LYS A 111 32.08 48.18 45.92
C LYS A 111 33.28 49.15 45.97
N THR A 112 33.44 49.85 47.08
CA THR A 112 34.66 50.63 47.39
C THR A 112 35.37 50.09 48.64
N SER A 113 36.61 50.55 48.90
CA SER A 113 37.32 50.26 50.15
C SER A 113 36.80 51.06 51.35
N GLY A 114 35.95 52.08 51.14
CA GLY A 114 35.24 52.82 52.18
C GLY A 114 35.97 54.02 52.79
N GLY A 115 37.07 54.50 52.20
CA GLY A 115 37.83 55.65 52.70
C GLY A 115 37.68 56.96 51.92
N PHE A 116 36.83 57.01 50.88
CA PHE A 116 36.66 58.21 50.04
C PHE A 116 36.14 59.37 50.89
N SER A 117 36.91 60.46 50.95
CA SER A 117 36.65 61.64 51.77
C SER A 117 36.14 62.81 50.92
N ASP A 118 36.73 63.02 49.75
CA ASP A 118 36.32 64.01 48.76
C ASP A 118 36.40 63.50 47.32
N ASP A 119 37.21 62.47 47.05
CA ASP A 119 37.28 61.81 45.75
C ASP A 119 35.94 61.14 45.35
N ARG A 120 35.64 61.15 44.04
CA ARG A 120 34.35 60.74 43.48
C ARG A 120 34.48 59.59 42.50
N PHE A 121 33.53 58.66 42.54
CA PHE A 121 33.40 57.51 41.64
C PHE A 121 32.03 57.51 40.96
N GLY A 122 31.97 57.04 39.71
CA GLY A 122 30.71 56.85 38.99
C GLY A 122 30.78 55.71 37.97
N ILE A 123 29.62 55.19 37.61
CA ILE A 123 29.46 54.20 36.54
C ILE A 123 28.45 54.76 35.56
N GLN A 124 28.82 54.85 34.29
CA GLN A 124 27.92 55.24 33.22
C GLN A 124 27.73 54.10 32.22
N TYR A 125 26.58 54.11 31.54
CA TYR A 125 26.29 53.19 30.45
C TYR A 125 25.76 53.94 29.24
N THR A 126 25.83 53.30 28.07
CA THR A 126 25.25 53.78 26.83
C THR A 126 24.50 52.64 26.14
N LYS A 127 23.46 53.00 25.39
CA LYS A 127 22.73 52.09 24.49
C LYS A 127 23.17 52.23 23.02
N ASN A 128 23.98 53.25 22.71
CA ASN A 128 24.19 53.75 21.35
C ASN A 128 25.69 53.91 21.00
N GLY A 129 26.51 52.95 21.41
CA GLY A 129 27.92 52.86 21.02
C GLY A 129 28.80 54.01 21.50
N GLY A 130 28.51 54.57 22.68
CA GLY A 130 29.36 55.58 23.33
C GLY A 130 28.99 57.04 23.04
N THR A 131 27.90 57.29 22.31
CA THR A 131 27.47 58.65 21.93
C THR A 131 26.71 59.38 23.04
N ASN A 132 25.89 58.67 23.82
CA ASN A 132 25.11 59.23 24.93
C ASN A 132 25.33 58.38 26.18
N TRP A 133 25.91 58.96 27.21
CA TRP A 133 26.19 58.30 28.49
C TRP A 133 25.14 58.69 29.53
N THR A 134 24.67 57.70 30.28
CA THR A 134 23.70 57.87 31.38
C THR A 134 24.28 57.26 32.64
N ASP A 135 24.06 57.91 33.78
CA ASP A 135 24.52 57.41 35.08
C ASP A 135 23.78 56.11 35.44
N LEU A 136 24.56 55.05 35.65
CA LEU A 136 24.12 53.83 36.33
C LEU A 136 24.40 53.94 37.84
N VAL A 137 25.54 54.55 38.19
CA VAL A 137 25.91 55.03 39.52
C VAL A 137 26.35 56.48 39.35
N VAL A 138 25.63 57.41 39.97
CA VAL A 138 25.91 58.85 39.86
C VAL A 138 27.30 59.17 40.40
N LEU A 139 28.06 60.03 39.70
CA LEU A 139 29.39 60.47 40.12
C LEU A 139 29.32 61.18 41.48
N GLY A 140 29.92 60.59 42.52
CA GLY A 140 29.87 61.09 43.89
C GLY A 140 30.82 60.37 44.84
N VAL A 141 30.83 60.78 46.11
CA VAL A 141 31.61 60.10 47.16
C VAL A 141 30.87 58.83 47.58
N HIS A 142 31.50 57.67 47.36
CA HIS A 142 30.91 56.33 47.59
C HIS A 142 31.78 55.53 48.55
N ASN A 143 31.20 55.03 49.65
CA ASN A 143 31.90 54.32 50.74
C ASN A 143 31.29 52.94 51.05
N GLU A 144 30.65 52.33 50.05
CA GLU A 144 30.01 51.03 50.14
C GLU A 144 31.06 49.91 50.22
N THR A 145 31.35 49.46 51.42
CA THR A 145 32.29 48.34 51.70
C THR A 145 31.70 46.95 51.43
N THR A 146 30.42 46.88 51.07
CA THR A 146 29.71 45.66 50.68
C THR A 146 29.31 45.73 49.21
N ILE A 147 29.27 44.59 48.53
CA ILE A 147 28.95 44.53 47.10
C ILE A 147 27.55 45.08 46.85
N GLN A 148 27.48 46.09 45.98
CA GLN A 148 26.26 46.69 45.46
C GLN A 148 25.95 46.15 44.07
N VAL A 149 24.67 46.14 43.70
CA VAL A 149 24.22 45.82 42.33
C VAL A 149 23.53 47.05 41.77
N ALA A 150 24.17 47.73 40.81
CA ALA A 150 23.52 48.76 40.03
C ALA A 150 22.80 48.12 38.84
N THR A 151 21.54 48.47 38.61
CA THR A 151 20.69 47.83 37.58
C THR A 151 19.92 48.86 36.78
N VAL A 152 19.76 48.63 35.47
CA VAL A 152 18.93 49.46 34.60
C VAL A 152 18.27 48.66 33.50
N SER A 153 17.04 49.03 33.14
CA SER A 153 16.36 48.45 31.98
C SER A 153 16.92 49.03 30.68
N LEU A 154 17.32 48.15 29.77
CA LEU A 154 17.67 48.50 28.40
C LEU A 154 16.41 48.46 27.51
N ASP A 155 16.56 48.77 26.24
CA ASP A 155 15.44 48.65 25.30
C ASP A 155 15.03 47.18 25.13
N VAL A 156 13.77 46.94 24.80
CA VAL A 156 13.29 45.59 24.46
C VAL A 156 14.13 45.08 23.29
N ASN A 157 14.70 43.88 23.45
CA ASN A 157 15.62 43.29 22.49
C ASN A 157 16.82 44.18 22.10
N GLN A 158 17.34 45.00 23.03
CA GLN A 158 18.51 45.88 22.83
C GLN A 158 19.62 45.21 22.00
N ASP A 159 20.16 45.93 21.03
CA ASP A 159 21.39 45.53 20.34
C ASP A 159 22.58 45.68 21.29
N LEU A 160 23.09 44.54 21.77
CA LEU A 160 24.20 44.52 22.73
C LEU A 160 25.52 44.98 22.09
N THR A 161 25.66 45.02 20.76
CA THR A 161 26.87 45.55 20.12
C THR A 161 27.03 47.06 20.35
N GLN A 162 25.95 47.74 20.70
CA GLN A 162 25.92 49.16 20.99
C GLN A 162 25.96 49.48 22.50
N VAL A 163 25.87 48.46 23.36
CA VAL A 163 25.94 48.66 24.81
C VAL A 163 27.39 48.81 25.24
N GLN A 164 27.68 49.84 26.04
CA GLN A 164 28.98 49.99 26.69
C GLN A 164 28.77 50.46 28.13
N VAL A 165 29.71 50.13 29.01
CA VAL A 165 29.74 50.55 30.41
C VAL A 165 31.10 51.17 30.67
N LYS A 166 31.15 52.36 31.27
CA LYS A 166 32.40 52.98 31.67
C LYS A 166 32.41 53.30 33.16
N VAL A 167 33.60 53.26 33.73
CA VAL A 167 33.88 53.72 35.09
C VAL A 167 34.56 55.09 35.02
N LEU A 168 34.21 55.95 35.96
CA LEU A 168 34.67 57.33 36.08
C LEU A 168 35.27 57.56 37.46
N GLN A 169 36.36 58.32 37.51
CA GLN A 169 36.96 58.83 38.73
C GLN A 169 37.21 60.32 38.60
N ASP A 170 36.89 61.06 39.66
CA ASP A 170 37.19 62.48 39.78
C ASP A 170 37.75 62.75 41.16
N ARG A 171 39.03 63.09 41.19
CA ARG A 171 39.84 63.33 42.36
C ARG A 171 39.66 64.78 42.82
N VAL A 172 39.16 64.97 44.03
CA VAL A 172 38.85 66.30 44.56
C VAL A 172 39.89 66.71 45.60
N GLY A 173 41.10 67.03 45.15
CA GLY A 173 42.16 67.57 46.00
C GLY A 173 43.26 66.56 46.33
N GLY A 174 43.26 66.03 47.56
CA GLY A 174 44.20 64.97 47.98
C GLY A 174 43.97 63.68 47.19
N ALA A 175 44.81 62.66 47.36
CA ALA A 175 44.41 61.31 46.95
C ALA A 175 44.01 60.58 48.23
N ASP A 176 42.78 60.08 48.29
CA ASP A 176 42.25 59.40 49.48
C ASP A 176 42.84 57.99 49.67
N LYS A 177 43.51 57.46 48.64
CA LYS A 177 44.19 56.15 48.60
C LYS A 177 43.25 54.95 48.68
N ASP A 178 42.06 55.10 48.12
CA ASP A 178 41.04 54.07 48.10
C ASP A 178 40.96 53.29 46.79
N TYR A 179 40.20 52.20 46.81
CA TYR A 179 39.98 51.32 45.68
C TYR A 179 38.52 51.27 45.29
N VAL A 180 38.29 51.22 43.98
CA VAL A 180 37.04 50.80 43.37
C VAL A 180 37.21 49.37 42.90
N TYR A 181 36.23 48.51 43.19
CA TYR A 181 36.19 47.13 42.71
C TYR A 181 34.95 46.92 41.85
N ILE A 182 35.12 46.31 40.68
CA ILE A 182 34.05 45.83 39.82
C ILE A 182 34.15 44.31 39.77
N TYR A 183 33.11 43.65 40.26
CA TYR A 183 33.05 42.19 40.33
C TYR A 183 32.50 41.60 39.05
N ASP A 184 31.44 42.20 38.50
CA ASP A 184 30.76 41.60 37.37
C ASP A 184 29.92 42.62 36.59
N ILE A 185 29.89 42.46 35.27
CA ILE A 185 29.11 43.27 34.32
C ILE A 185 28.39 42.32 33.37
N TRP A 186 27.06 42.30 33.42
CA TRP A 186 26.25 41.42 32.59
C TRP A 186 24.92 42.03 32.21
N THR A 187 24.31 41.47 31.17
CA THR A 187 22.89 41.68 30.85
C THR A 187 22.10 40.40 31.09
N GLU A 188 20.83 40.56 31.49
CA GLU A 188 19.83 39.50 31.56
C GLU A 188 18.71 39.82 30.57
N GLY A 189 18.50 38.93 29.60
CA GLY A 189 17.41 38.98 28.64
C GLY A 189 16.34 37.96 28.97
N THR A 190 15.11 38.38 29.26
CA THR A 190 13.99 37.45 29.39
C THR A 190 13.47 37.07 28.01
N TYR A 191 13.16 35.80 27.75
CA TYR A 191 12.58 35.34 26.49
C TYR A 191 11.48 34.28 26.74
N ALA A 192 10.60 34.10 25.75
CA ALA A 192 9.60 33.04 25.78
C ALA A 192 10.23 31.76 25.21
N PRO A 193 10.23 30.63 25.94
CA PRO A 193 10.74 29.37 25.41
C PRO A 193 9.88 28.86 24.25
N THR A 194 10.51 28.21 23.27
CA THR A 194 9.81 27.47 22.22
C THR A 194 8.98 26.34 22.87
N PRO A 195 7.71 26.15 22.49
CA PRO A 195 6.89 25.07 23.02
C PRO A 195 7.45 23.72 22.58
N ALA A 196 7.17 22.68 23.37
CA ALA A 196 7.56 21.33 23.00
C ALA A 196 6.67 20.76 21.89
N ASP A 197 7.25 19.89 21.08
CA ASP A 197 6.57 19.18 19.99
C ASP A 197 5.29 18.48 20.48
N PRO A 198 4.15 18.65 19.78
CA PRO A 198 2.93 17.92 20.12
C PRO A 198 3.20 16.43 19.99
N VAL A 199 2.90 15.64 21.03
CA VAL A 199 2.95 14.18 20.92
C VAL A 199 1.58 13.72 20.42
N ILE A 200 1.52 13.25 19.18
CA ILE A 200 0.32 12.69 18.56
C ILE A 200 0.25 11.20 18.89
N GLY A 201 -0.92 10.74 19.34
CA GLY A 201 -1.18 9.32 19.56
C GLY A 201 -2.56 8.93 19.03
N SER A 202 -2.64 7.74 18.44
CA SER A 202 -3.91 7.13 18.03
C SER A 202 -4.24 5.92 18.92
N SER A 203 -5.51 5.77 19.26
CA SER A 203 -6.01 4.64 20.08
C SER A 203 -6.85 3.63 19.30
N THR A 204 -7.16 3.93 18.03
CA THR A 204 -8.12 3.15 17.21
C THR A 204 -7.59 2.76 15.83
N HIS A 205 -6.36 3.14 15.47
CA HIS A 205 -5.78 2.85 14.16
C HIS A 205 -4.67 1.79 14.24
N THR A 206 -4.54 1.02 13.17
CA THR A 206 -3.39 0.17 12.87
C THR A 206 -2.81 0.65 11.54
N ASP A 207 -1.52 0.98 11.51
CA ASP A 207 -0.85 1.48 10.30
C ASP A 207 -0.91 0.47 9.16
N GLY A 208 -1.33 0.93 7.97
CA GLY A 208 -1.54 0.09 6.79
C GLY A 208 -2.82 -0.77 6.79
N ALA A 209 -3.78 -0.51 7.68
CA ALA A 209 -5.07 -1.20 7.64
C ALA A 209 -5.91 -0.77 6.42
N LYS A 210 -6.38 -1.75 5.64
CA LYS A 210 -7.39 -1.58 4.58
C LYS A 210 -8.77 -1.46 5.22
N SER A 211 -9.54 -0.45 4.86
CA SER A 211 -10.89 -0.26 5.39
C SER A 211 -11.79 0.55 4.45
N ASN A 212 -13.06 0.18 4.39
CA ASN A 212 -14.13 0.94 3.77
C ASN A 212 -14.78 1.95 4.71
N VAL A 213 -14.41 1.94 5.99
CA VAL A 213 -14.80 2.93 6.99
C VAL A 213 -13.59 3.28 7.84
N ALA A 214 -12.96 4.41 7.54
CA ALA A 214 -11.86 4.91 8.33
C ALA A 214 -12.32 6.07 9.23
N ASN A 215 -12.47 5.77 10.52
CA ASN A 215 -12.60 6.78 11.57
C ASN A 215 -11.30 6.80 12.37
N ALA A 216 -10.53 7.86 12.23
CA ALA A 216 -9.30 8.03 12.98
C ALA A 216 -9.53 8.95 14.19
N THR A 217 -9.07 8.49 15.35
CA THR A 217 -9.22 9.19 16.62
C THR A 217 -7.86 9.56 17.18
N PHE A 218 -7.63 10.85 17.43
CA PHE A 218 -6.33 11.38 17.81
C PHE A 218 -6.38 12.13 19.14
N THR A 219 -5.30 12.02 19.92
CA THR A 219 -5.05 12.85 21.10
C THR A 219 -3.67 13.50 20.97
N ALA A 220 -3.58 14.82 21.18
CA ALA A 220 -2.29 15.44 21.45
C ALA A 220 -2.09 15.55 22.96
N THR A 221 -0.88 15.21 23.41
CA THR A 221 -0.44 15.60 24.75
C THR A 221 0.54 16.74 24.62
N ALA A 222 0.30 17.84 25.36
CA ALA A 222 1.24 18.94 25.46
C ALA A 222 2.52 18.48 26.16
N GLY A 223 3.67 18.65 25.51
CA GLY A 223 4.95 18.71 26.21
C GLY A 223 5.10 20.02 26.97
N ALA A 224 6.04 20.10 27.91
CA ALA A 224 6.37 21.35 28.60
C ALA A 224 7.43 22.13 27.81
N PRO A 225 7.30 23.46 27.62
CA PRO A 225 6.20 24.30 28.09
C PRO A 225 4.93 24.11 27.25
N THR A 226 3.78 24.16 27.93
CA THR A 226 2.45 23.95 27.31
C THR A 226 2.20 24.94 26.19
N PRO A 227 1.85 24.46 24.98
CA PRO A 227 1.36 25.29 23.89
C PRO A 227 0.11 26.09 24.28
N ASP A 228 -0.11 27.24 23.63
CA ASP A 228 -1.34 28.02 23.84
C ASP A 228 -2.50 27.53 22.96
N HIS A 229 -2.20 27.01 21.76
CA HIS A 229 -3.13 26.34 20.85
C HIS A 229 -2.40 25.44 19.83
N TYR A 230 -3.17 24.61 19.12
CA TYR A 230 -2.69 23.75 18.04
C TYR A 230 -3.38 24.09 16.71
N HIS A 231 -2.75 23.71 15.61
CA HIS A 231 -3.37 23.67 14.28
C HIS A 231 -3.15 22.30 13.65
N TYR A 232 -4.07 21.88 12.77
CA TYR A 232 -3.91 20.66 11.99
C TYR A 232 -4.42 20.79 10.54
N LEU A 233 -3.89 19.92 9.68
CA LEU A 233 -4.38 19.62 8.35
C LEU A 233 -4.64 18.11 8.21
N TRP A 234 -5.74 17.75 7.56
CA TRP A 234 -6.14 16.36 7.28
C TRP A 234 -6.49 16.24 5.81
N ASP A 235 -5.61 15.62 5.04
CA ASP A 235 -5.72 15.48 3.58
C ASP A 235 -4.84 14.35 3.04
N GLN A 236 -4.75 14.21 1.72
CA GLN A 236 -3.97 13.17 1.04
C GLN A 236 -2.55 13.61 0.66
N THR A 237 -2.08 14.75 1.17
CA THR A 237 -0.73 15.26 0.91
C THR A 237 0.23 14.69 1.93
N ALA A 238 1.24 13.95 1.46
CA ALA A 238 2.21 13.29 2.33
C ALA A 238 3.05 14.26 3.19
N SER A 239 3.12 15.55 2.83
CA SER A 239 3.90 16.56 3.56
C SER A 239 3.37 17.97 3.36
N HIS A 240 3.34 18.76 4.43
CA HIS A 240 3.08 20.20 4.39
C HIS A 240 4.21 21.00 5.04
N SER A 241 4.39 22.24 4.60
CA SER A 241 5.21 23.24 5.28
C SER A 241 4.50 23.77 6.54
N ASN A 242 5.26 24.28 7.51
CA ASN A 242 4.70 24.84 8.74
C ASN A 242 3.64 25.91 8.47
N ALA A 243 3.89 26.77 7.47
CA ALA A 243 2.97 27.85 7.11
C ALA A 243 1.61 27.33 6.63
N GLU A 244 1.61 26.19 5.94
CA GLU A 244 0.37 25.54 5.47
C GLU A 244 -0.39 24.94 6.65
N VAL A 245 0.31 24.22 7.55
CA VAL A 245 -0.34 23.64 8.74
C VAL A 245 -0.84 24.74 9.69
N SER A 246 -0.10 25.85 9.85
CA SER A 246 -0.49 27.05 10.61
C SER A 246 -1.70 27.78 10.02
N ALA A 247 -1.97 27.61 8.73
CA ALA A 247 -3.20 28.11 8.10
C ALA A 247 -4.36 27.09 8.18
N GLY A 248 -4.10 25.93 8.78
CA GLY A 248 -5.05 24.85 8.96
C GLY A 248 -6.12 25.14 10.02
N THR A 249 -6.77 24.09 10.48
CA THR A 249 -7.85 24.22 11.46
C THR A 249 -7.28 24.33 12.86
N GLN A 250 -7.65 25.39 13.58
CA GLN A 250 -7.30 25.52 14.99
C GLN A 250 -7.94 24.40 15.81
N TRP A 251 -7.18 23.88 16.76
CA TRP A 251 -7.56 22.77 17.62
C TRP A 251 -7.04 23.00 19.04
N ASP A 252 -7.82 22.54 20.02
CA ASP A 252 -7.58 22.70 21.45
C ASP A 252 -6.78 21.56 22.07
N GLY A 253 -6.30 20.60 21.27
CA GLY A 253 -5.56 19.42 21.75
C GLY A 253 -6.47 18.28 22.24
N THR A 254 -7.80 18.44 22.19
CA THR A 254 -8.76 17.41 22.60
C THR A 254 -9.00 16.34 21.52
N LEU A 255 -9.85 15.35 21.77
CA LEU A 255 -10.06 14.25 20.82
C LEU A 255 -10.52 14.75 19.43
N LEU A 256 -9.72 14.46 18.38
CA LEU A 256 -10.12 14.69 16.98
C LEU A 256 -10.67 13.40 16.39
N ASN A 257 -11.86 13.46 15.78
CA ASN A 257 -12.41 12.38 14.96
C ASN A 257 -12.41 12.82 13.49
N LYS A 258 -11.76 12.05 12.62
CA LYS A 258 -11.69 12.30 11.18
C LYS A 258 -12.18 11.12 10.37
N THR A 259 -12.86 11.45 9.28
CA THR A 259 -13.42 10.51 8.32
C THR A 259 -12.81 10.80 6.95
N CYS A 260 -12.36 9.76 6.26
CA CYS A 260 -11.85 9.86 4.89
C CYS A 260 -13.01 10.17 3.92
N ALA A 261 -12.78 11.04 2.95
CA ALA A 261 -13.81 11.47 2.00
C ALA A 261 -13.69 10.83 0.61
N SER A 262 -12.57 10.14 0.34
CA SER A 262 -12.23 9.57 -0.97
C SER A 262 -11.10 8.54 -0.85
N ASP A 263 -10.96 7.73 -1.89
CA ASP A 263 -9.96 6.66 -2.01
C ASP A 263 -8.52 7.17 -1.97
N GLY A 264 -7.63 6.38 -1.34
CA GLY A 264 -6.20 6.66 -1.20
C GLY A 264 -5.72 6.94 0.24
N ASP A 265 -4.44 7.26 0.38
CA ASP A 265 -3.77 7.51 1.66
C ASP A 265 -4.14 8.88 2.26
N TRP A 266 -4.48 8.91 3.56
CA TRP A 266 -4.81 10.13 4.30
C TRP A 266 -3.86 10.41 5.45
N TYR A 267 -3.39 11.66 5.57
CA TYR A 267 -2.35 12.12 6.49
C TYR A 267 -2.90 13.17 7.48
N LEU A 268 -2.42 13.15 8.73
CA LEU A 268 -2.67 14.19 9.75
C LEU A 268 -1.39 14.97 10.03
N HIS A 269 -1.37 16.25 9.70
CA HIS A 269 -0.26 17.15 10.05
C HIS A 269 -0.69 18.04 11.21
N ALA A 270 0.10 18.16 12.27
CA ALA A 270 -0.22 19.07 13.37
C ALA A 270 1.00 19.88 13.82
N ILE A 271 0.74 21.07 14.36
CA ILE A 271 1.77 21.94 14.91
C ILE A 271 1.29 22.57 16.22
N SER A 272 2.25 22.96 17.05
CA SER A 272 1.98 23.68 18.30
C SER A 272 2.52 25.10 18.23
N HIS A 273 1.77 26.03 18.81
CA HIS A 273 2.15 27.45 18.91
C HIS A 273 2.36 27.82 20.38
N ASN A 274 3.24 28.80 20.62
CA ASN A 274 3.26 29.54 21.88
C ASN A 274 2.73 30.96 21.68
N THR A 275 2.54 31.68 22.78
CA THR A 275 2.04 33.06 22.82
C THR A 275 2.93 34.09 22.08
N SER A 276 4.12 33.69 21.64
CA SER A 276 5.08 34.52 20.91
C SER A 276 5.30 34.03 19.47
N HIS A 277 4.44 33.13 18.96
CA HIS A 277 4.56 32.49 17.65
C HIS A 277 5.88 31.70 17.45
N GLY A 278 6.47 31.22 18.54
CA GLY A 278 7.46 30.14 18.48
C GLY A 278 6.73 28.89 18.03
N GLU A 279 7.05 28.43 16.82
CA GLU A 279 6.48 27.23 16.23
C GLU A 279 7.34 26.02 16.61
N SER A 280 6.69 24.91 16.93
CA SER A 280 7.34 23.60 16.99
C SER A 280 6.53 22.62 16.14
N THR A 281 7.24 21.76 15.43
CA THR A 281 6.70 20.92 14.37
C THR A 281 6.81 19.46 14.76
N ASN A 282 5.68 18.78 14.88
CA ASN A 282 5.67 17.34 14.86
C ASN A 282 4.70 16.86 13.79
N THR A 283 5.25 16.31 12.71
CA THR A 283 4.46 15.59 11.73
C THR A 283 4.46 14.13 12.12
N ASP A 284 3.31 13.60 12.51
CA ASP A 284 3.12 12.17 12.64
C ASP A 284 2.40 11.66 11.38
N ILE A 285 2.89 10.56 10.81
CA ILE A 285 2.42 10.04 9.54
C ILE A 285 1.51 8.85 9.83
N PHE A 286 0.25 8.97 9.44
CA PHE A 286 -0.72 7.87 9.51
C PHE A 286 -1.06 7.46 8.09
N HIS A 287 -0.91 6.17 7.74
CA HIS A 287 -1.40 5.65 6.46
C HIS A 287 -2.73 4.94 6.69
N ILE A 288 -3.75 5.38 5.96
CA ILE A 288 -5.06 4.75 5.91
C ILE A 288 -5.40 4.55 4.43
N ASP A 289 -5.43 3.29 3.99
CA ASP A 289 -5.83 2.93 2.64
C ASP A 289 -7.35 2.72 2.60
N TYR A 290 -8.05 3.75 2.09
CA TYR A 290 -9.51 3.74 1.94
C TYR A 290 -9.90 3.35 0.51
N ASN A 291 -10.86 2.42 0.40
CA ASN A 291 -11.59 2.12 -0.83
C ASN A 291 -13.09 2.04 -0.48
N GLY A 292 -13.91 2.90 -1.07
CA GLY A 292 -15.37 2.87 -0.89
C GLY A 292 -16.13 2.17 -2.02
N THR A 293 -15.43 1.59 -3.00
CA THR A 293 -16.03 0.92 -4.15
C THR A 293 -16.37 -0.52 -3.80
N ALA A 294 -17.60 -0.93 -4.08
CA ALA A 294 -18.05 -2.30 -3.87
C ALA A 294 -17.63 -3.20 -5.04
N PRO A 295 -17.21 -4.45 -4.75
CA PRO A 295 -16.92 -5.41 -5.82
C PRO A 295 -18.18 -5.72 -6.63
N GLN A 296 -17.98 -6.04 -7.89
CA GLN A 296 -19.03 -6.34 -8.86
C GLN A 296 -18.71 -7.64 -9.58
N VAL A 297 -19.75 -8.41 -9.85
CA VAL A 297 -19.67 -9.64 -10.65
C VAL A 297 -19.68 -9.28 -12.13
N ASN A 298 -18.78 -9.89 -12.91
CA ASN A 298 -18.88 -9.82 -14.36
C ASN A 298 -20.17 -10.52 -14.83
N PRO A 299 -21.05 -9.86 -15.61
CA PRO A 299 -22.39 -10.39 -15.95
C PRO A 299 -22.39 -11.71 -16.74
N VAL A 300 -21.24 -12.18 -17.20
CA VAL A 300 -21.07 -13.45 -17.91
C VAL A 300 -20.10 -14.36 -17.15
N ALA A 301 -20.60 -15.52 -16.73
CA ALA A 301 -19.80 -16.60 -16.18
C ALA A 301 -19.46 -17.64 -17.25
N THR A 302 -18.30 -18.29 -17.13
CA THR A 302 -17.78 -19.21 -18.16
C THR A 302 -17.84 -20.65 -17.68
N VAL A 303 -18.61 -21.50 -18.35
CA VAL A 303 -18.64 -22.94 -18.06
C VAL A 303 -17.28 -23.57 -18.35
N GLN A 304 -16.76 -24.33 -17.38
CA GLN A 304 -15.50 -25.07 -17.53
C GLN A 304 -15.75 -26.53 -17.92
N ASN A 305 -16.77 -27.15 -17.34
CA ASN A 305 -17.22 -28.52 -17.62
C ASN A 305 -18.64 -28.74 -17.05
N SER A 306 -19.14 -29.97 -17.06
CA SER A 306 -20.50 -30.32 -16.63
C SER A 306 -20.82 -30.05 -15.15
N THR A 307 -19.82 -29.79 -14.31
CA THR A 307 -19.97 -29.53 -12.88
C THR A 307 -19.16 -28.33 -12.42
N ALA A 308 -18.64 -27.49 -13.31
CA ALA A 308 -17.82 -26.34 -12.94
C ALA A 308 -18.12 -25.11 -13.79
N VAL A 309 -18.20 -23.96 -13.13
CA VAL A 309 -18.46 -22.65 -13.74
C VAL A 309 -17.50 -21.64 -13.14
N ARG A 310 -16.89 -20.80 -13.98
CA ARG A 310 -15.99 -19.73 -13.58
C ARG A 310 -16.72 -18.41 -13.44
N ILE A 311 -16.55 -17.77 -12.30
CA ILE A 311 -17.00 -16.41 -12.01
C ILE A 311 -15.78 -15.47 -11.92
N VAL A 312 -15.97 -14.21 -12.32
CA VAL A 312 -14.93 -13.18 -12.30
C VAL A 312 -15.52 -11.91 -11.68
N TYR A 313 -14.78 -11.32 -10.74
CA TYR A 313 -15.08 -10.03 -10.12
C TYR A 313 -14.29 -8.90 -10.80
N ASN A 314 -14.79 -7.67 -10.75
CA ASN A 314 -14.11 -6.48 -11.28
C ASN A 314 -12.88 -6.04 -10.44
N GLU A 315 -12.82 -6.45 -9.17
CA GLU A 315 -11.75 -6.16 -8.22
C GLU A 315 -11.52 -7.34 -7.26
N ALA A 316 -10.48 -7.22 -6.43
CA ALA A 316 -10.08 -8.26 -5.49
C ALA A 316 -11.13 -8.46 -4.41
N VAL A 317 -11.58 -9.70 -4.21
CA VAL A 317 -12.53 -10.07 -3.16
C VAL A 317 -11.84 -10.90 -2.08
N LYS A 318 -12.35 -10.85 -0.85
CA LYS A 318 -11.85 -11.63 0.28
C LYS A 318 -11.98 -13.14 0.00
N HIS A 319 -10.90 -13.88 0.21
CA HIS A 319 -10.83 -15.32 -0.09
C HIS A 319 -9.95 -16.12 0.88
N VAL A 320 -10.16 -15.95 2.18
CA VAL A 320 -9.35 -16.52 3.26
C VAL A 320 -9.82 -17.92 3.66
N SER A 321 -11.13 -18.13 3.84
CA SER A 321 -11.69 -19.40 4.29
C SER A 321 -13.16 -19.57 3.87
N ALA A 322 -13.50 -20.74 3.35
CA ALA A 322 -14.88 -21.11 2.99
C ALA A 322 -15.86 -21.12 4.19
N SER A 323 -15.37 -21.06 5.43
CA SER A 323 -16.21 -20.96 6.64
C SER A 323 -16.67 -19.54 6.97
N ASN A 324 -16.05 -18.52 6.36
CA ASN A 324 -16.36 -17.13 6.62
C ASN A 324 -17.60 -16.74 5.83
N SER A 325 -18.55 -16.05 6.45
CA SER A 325 -19.81 -15.67 5.79
C SER A 325 -19.63 -14.60 4.72
N ASP A 326 -18.54 -13.84 4.78
CA ASP A 326 -18.24 -12.69 3.92
C ASP A 326 -17.22 -13.00 2.81
N ASP A 327 -16.95 -14.29 2.59
CA ASP A 327 -15.79 -14.75 1.85
C ASP A 327 -16.19 -15.42 0.53
N ALA A 328 -15.46 -15.14 -0.54
CA ALA A 328 -15.74 -15.67 -1.87
C ALA A 328 -15.56 -17.18 -1.96
N LEU A 329 -14.83 -17.82 -1.03
CA LEU A 329 -14.70 -19.27 -0.98
C LEU A 329 -15.93 -19.97 -0.39
N ASN A 330 -16.84 -19.24 0.25
CA ASN A 330 -18.01 -19.81 0.88
C ASN A 330 -19.11 -20.12 -0.17
N PRO A 331 -19.47 -21.40 -0.38
CA PRO A 331 -20.49 -21.76 -1.36
C PRO A 331 -21.89 -21.19 -1.03
N ASP A 332 -22.19 -20.88 0.23
CA ASP A 332 -23.49 -20.32 0.65
C ASP A 332 -23.73 -18.91 0.10
N ASN A 333 -22.67 -18.22 -0.33
CA ASN A 333 -22.74 -16.90 -0.95
C ASN A 333 -23.19 -16.94 -2.42
N TYR A 334 -23.39 -18.13 -2.99
CA TYR A 334 -23.76 -18.33 -4.39
C TYR A 334 -25.07 -19.10 -4.51
N SER A 335 -26.05 -18.50 -5.16
CA SER A 335 -27.31 -19.17 -5.52
C SER A 335 -27.47 -19.21 -7.03
N ILE A 336 -27.97 -20.33 -7.57
CA ILE A 336 -28.09 -20.52 -9.02
C ILE A 336 -29.53 -20.88 -9.38
N LEU A 337 -30.10 -20.17 -10.37
CA LEU A 337 -31.42 -20.39 -10.93
C LEU A 337 -31.36 -20.72 -12.44
N PRO A 338 -32.10 -21.72 -12.95
CA PRO A 338 -32.85 -22.75 -12.21
C PRO A 338 -31.97 -23.52 -11.22
N SER A 339 -32.58 -24.03 -10.15
CA SER A 339 -31.87 -24.60 -8.99
C SER A 339 -30.70 -25.51 -9.39
N LEU A 340 -29.49 -25.08 -9.09
CA LEU A 340 -28.25 -25.84 -9.26
C LEU A 340 -27.38 -25.64 -8.01
N ALA A 341 -27.15 -26.70 -7.25
CA ALA A 341 -26.42 -26.60 -6.00
C ALA A 341 -24.94 -26.28 -6.25
N VAL A 342 -24.36 -25.41 -5.42
CA VAL A 342 -22.92 -25.14 -5.36
C VAL A 342 -22.35 -25.88 -4.15
N SER A 343 -21.37 -26.75 -4.34
CA SER A 343 -20.79 -27.57 -3.27
C SER A 343 -19.49 -27.01 -2.70
N SER A 344 -18.76 -26.24 -3.51
CA SER A 344 -17.48 -25.64 -3.14
C SER A 344 -17.09 -24.56 -4.13
N VAL A 345 -16.24 -23.65 -3.70
CA VAL A 345 -15.66 -22.60 -4.54
C VAL A 345 -14.14 -22.64 -4.40
N ALA A 346 -13.44 -22.55 -5.52
CA ALA A 346 -11.98 -22.62 -5.56
C ALA A 346 -11.40 -21.33 -6.16
N TYR A 347 -10.37 -20.79 -5.51
CA TYR A 347 -9.57 -19.71 -6.04
C TYR A 347 -8.81 -20.15 -7.30
N VAL A 348 -8.76 -19.28 -8.31
CA VAL A 348 -8.01 -19.51 -9.55
C VAL A 348 -6.83 -18.56 -9.66
N SER A 349 -7.07 -17.24 -9.69
CA SER A 349 -6.01 -16.24 -9.90
C SER A 349 -6.45 -14.81 -9.64
N GLY A 350 -5.49 -13.95 -9.29
CA GLY A 350 -5.62 -12.49 -9.30
C GLY A 350 -6.70 -11.95 -8.37
N ASP A 351 -7.04 -12.72 -7.35
CA ASP A 351 -8.00 -12.42 -6.26
C ASP A 351 -9.40 -12.02 -6.74
N THR A 352 -9.67 -12.27 -8.02
CA THR A 352 -10.87 -11.88 -8.77
C THR A 352 -11.53 -13.07 -9.46
N THR A 353 -10.83 -14.20 -9.63
CA THR A 353 -11.32 -15.33 -10.45
C THR A 353 -11.48 -16.60 -9.62
N PHE A 354 -12.68 -17.20 -9.70
CA PHE A 354 -13.06 -18.36 -8.89
C PHE A 354 -13.84 -19.39 -9.71
N ASP A 355 -13.64 -20.66 -9.41
CA ASP A 355 -14.40 -21.77 -9.98
C ASP A 355 -15.41 -22.32 -8.95
N LEU A 356 -16.69 -22.26 -9.30
CA LEU A 356 -17.79 -22.85 -8.55
C LEU A 356 -17.92 -24.31 -8.97
N THR A 357 -17.83 -25.23 -8.01
CA THR A 357 -18.23 -26.63 -8.20
C THR A 357 -19.74 -26.72 -8.02
N THR A 358 -20.43 -27.16 -9.06
CA THR A 358 -21.88 -27.24 -9.16
C THR A 358 -22.34 -28.69 -9.26
N ALA A 359 -23.63 -28.93 -8.98
CA ALA A 359 -24.29 -30.16 -9.41
C ALA A 359 -24.25 -30.28 -10.96
N GLY A 360 -24.64 -31.44 -11.48
CA GLY A 360 -24.66 -31.68 -12.93
C GLY A 360 -25.51 -30.66 -13.68
N GLN A 361 -24.88 -29.91 -14.58
CA GLN A 361 -25.54 -28.91 -15.41
C GLN A 361 -26.42 -29.58 -16.47
N THR A 362 -27.57 -29.00 -16.75
CA THR A 362 -28.41 -29.41 -17.89
C THR A 362 -27.84 -28.79 -19.17
N PRO A 363 -27.52 -29.59 -20.21
CA PRO A 363 -26.98 -29.06 -21.46
C PRO A 363 -27.88 -27.98 -22.07
N SER A 364 -27.27 -26.89 -22.51
CA SER A 364 -27.96 -25.75 -23.14
C SER A 364 -29.00 -25.02 -22.28
N GLN A 365 -29.14 -25.36 -20.99
CA GLN A 365 -29.98 -24.61 -20.05
C GLN A 365 -29.27 -23.31 -19.66
N SER A 366 -29.96 -22.17 -19.74
CA SER A 366 -29.44 -20.91 -19.20
C SER A 366 -29.63 -20.89 -17.68
N TYR A 367 -28.58 -20.46 -16.98
CA TYR A 367 -28.53 -20.29 -15.54
C TYR A 367 -28.11 -18.87 -15.18
N THR A 368 -28.65 -18.35 -14.07
CA THR A 368 -28.24 -17.11 -13.42
C THR A 368 -27.66 -17.45 -12.05
N ILE A 369 -26.43 -16.99 -11.80
CA ILE A 369 -25.77 -16.99 -10.50
C ILE A 369 -26.07 -15.65 -9.85
N THR A 370 -26.57 -15.65 -8.62
CA THR A 370 -26.67 -14.48 -7.75
C THR A 370 -25.68 -14.65 -6.61
N VAL A 371 -24.85 -13.63 -6.42
CA VAL A 371 -23.79 -13.58 -5.41
C VAL A 371 -24.22 -12.68 -4.25
N THR A 372 -23.95 -13.07 -3.01
CA THR A 372 -24.32 -12.27 -1.83
C THR A 372 -23.23 -12.27 -0.77
N ASN A 373 -23.22 -11.23 0.07
CA ASN A 373 -22.37 -11.09 1.27
C ASN A 373 -20.84 -11.12 1.07
N ILE A 374 -20.34 -11.37 -0.14
CA ILE A 374 -18.90 -11.34 -0.40
C ILE A 374 -18.39 -9.91 -0.22
N GLU A 375 -17.35 -9.77 0.61
CA GLU A 375 -16.64 -8.52 0.83
C GLU A 375 -15.34 -8.47 0.03
N ASP A 376 -14.86 -7.28 -0.29
CA ASP A 376 -13.48 -7.05 -0.72
C ASP A 376 -12.49 -7.04 0.46
N GLU A 377 -11.21 -6.76 0.18
CA GLU A 377 -10.19 -6.62 1.23
C GLU A 377 -10.38 -5.39 2.13
N TYR A 378 -11.29 -4.49 1.77
CA TYR A 378 -11.62 -3.26 2.48
C TYR A 378 -12.93 -3.40 3.27
N GLY A 379 -13.68 -4.50 3.13
CA GLY A 379 -14.95 -4.75 3.79
C GLY A 379 -16.17 -4.24 3.01
N ASN A 380 -16.02 -3.81 1.76
CA ASN A 380 -17.15 -3.46 0.90
C ASN A 380 -17.87 -4.73 0.45
N VAL A 381 -19.14 -4.85 0.81
CA VAL A 381 -20.02 -5.93 0.34
C VAL A 381 -20.33 -5.73 -1.14
N ILE A 382 -20.43 -6.83 -1.90
CA ILE A 382 -20.79 -6.89 -3.32
C ILE A 382 -21.94 -5.92 -3.66
N ASP A 383 -21.78 -5.19 -4.76
CA ASP A 383 -22.77 -4.23 -5.27
C ASP A 383 -24.07 -4.95 -5.66
N PRO A 384 -25.20 -4.71 -4.98
CA PRO A 384 -26.47 -5.36 -5.30
C PRO A 384 -27.04 -5.01 -6.68
N ALA A 385 -26.49 -4.03 -7.38
CA ALA A 385 -26.86 -3.72 -8.77
C ALA A 385 -26.07 -4.57 -9.79
N ASN A 386 -24.98 -5.22 -9.37
CA ASN A 386 -24.05 -5.95 -10.22
C ASN A 386 -23.59 -7.25 -9.53
N ASP A 387 -24.51 -7.98 -8.91
CA ASP A 387 -24.27 -9.21 -8.16
C ASP A 387 -24.69 -10.48 -8.91
N GLU A 388 -25.06 -10.35 -10.19
CA GLU A 388 -25.52 -11.46 -11.03
C GLU A 388 -24.57 -11.77 -12.19
N ALA A 389 -24.45 -13.06 -12.51
CA ALA A 389 -23.80 -13.55 -13.74
C ALA A 389 -24.65 -14.62 -14.41
N THR A 390 -24.60 -14.69 -15.75
CA THR A 390 -25.30 -15.74 -16.52
C THR A 390 -24.33 -16.71 -17.17
N PHE A 391 -24.72 -17.98 -17.29
CA PHE A 391 -24.01 -18.98 -18.08
C PHE A 391 -24.99 -19.97 -18.73
N THR A 392 -24.51 -20.73 -19.72
CA THR A 392 -25.28 -21.79 -20.38
C THR A 392 -24.66 -23.14 -20.05
N GLY A 393 -25.45 -24.06 -19.50
CA GLY A 393 -25.00 -25.36 -19.04
C GLY A 393 -24.26 -26.18 -20.10
N TYR A 394 -23.23 -26.89 -19.64
CA TYR A 394 -22.30 -27.64 -20.47
C TYR A 394 -22.99 -28.64 -21.41
N THR A 395 -22.68 -28.52 -22.70
CA THR A 395 -23.02 -29.55 -23.70
C THR A 395 -21.77 -30.36 -23.99
N ALA A 396 -21.78 -31.64 -23.57
CA ALA A 396 -20.71 -32.57 -23.93
C ALA A 396 -20.66 -32.73 -25.45
N ALA A 397 -19.45 -32.71 -26.00
CA ALA A 397 -19.27 -33.03 -27.38
C ALA A 397 -19.60 -34.51 -27.64
N THR A 398 -20.23 -34.79 -28.78
CA THR A 398 -20.63 -36.13 -29.22
C THR A 398 -19.87 -36.47 -30.48
N LEU A 399 -19.36 -37.70 -30.57
CA LEU A 399 -18.80 -38.28 -31.78
C LEU A 399 -19.61 -39.55 -32.10
N THR A 400 -20.09 -39.69 -33.32
CA THR A 400 -20.60 -40.97 -33.84
C THR A 400 -19.75 -41.44 -35.00
N PHE A 401 -19.51 -42.75 -35.06
CA PHE A 401 -18.72 -43.39 -36.10
C PHE A 401 -19.36 -44.73 -36.47
N SER A 402 -19.66 -44.94 -37.75
CA SER A 402 -20.20 -46.21 -38.24
C SER A 402 -19.57 -46.63 -39.56
N ILE A 403 -19.49 -47.95 -39.76
CA ILE A 403 -19.06 -48.58 -41.00
C ILE A 403 -20.25 -49.34 -41.59
N SER A 404 -20.54 -49.17 -42.88
CA SER A 404 -21.71 -49.80 -43.51
C SER A 404 -21.55 -51.28 -43.80
N ASP A 405 -20.31 -51.76 -43.95
CA ASP A 405 -20.01 -53.18 -44.11
C ASP A 405 -18.64 -53.54 -43.52
N THR A 406 -18.58 -54.62 -42.74
CA THR A 406 -17.34 -55.12 -42.12
C THR A 406 -16.73 -56.30 -42.87
N ALA A 407 -17.39 -56.82 -43.92
CA ALA A 407 -16.93 -57.97 -44.69
C ALA A 407 -16.93 -57.63 -46.20
N ILE A 408 -15.75 -57.35 -46.73
CA ILE A 408 -15.54 -57.05 -48.14
C ILE A 408 -14.63 -58.08 -48.79
N GLY A 409 -14.69 -58.22 -50.12
CA GLY A 409 -13.82 -59.14 -50.84
C GLY A 409 -13.58 -58.79 -52.29
N PHE A 410 -12.45 -59.27 -52.81
CA PHE A 410 -12.02 -59.08 -54.20
C PHE A 410 -12.45 -60.22 -55.14
N GLY A 411 -13.00 -61.32 -54.60
CA GLY A 411 -13.18 -62.56 -55.36
C GLY A 411 -11.85 -63.14 -55.83
N SER A 412 -11.85 -63.81 -56.99
CA SER A 412 -10.63 -64.34 -57.61
C SER A 412 -9.76 -63.22 -58.20
N LEU A 413 -8.54 -63.05 -57.68
CA LEU A 413 -7.57 -62.07 -58.21
C LEU A 413 -7.08 -62.45 -59.62
N ASN A 414 -6.63 -61.45 -60.38
CA ASN A 414 -6.19 -61.57 -61.77
C ASN A 414 -4.80 -60.94 -61.97
N THR A 415 -3.99 -61.53 -62.85
CA THR A 415 -2.67 -61.01 -63.23
C THR A 415 -2.72 -59.96 -64.34
N SER A 416 -3.85 -59.84 -65.05
CA SER A 416 -3.99 -58.95 -66.22
C SER A 416 -4.67 -57.61 -65.93
N ALA A 417 -5.41 -57.51 -64.82
CA ALA A 417 -6.19 -56.33 -64.45
C ALA A 417 -6.50 -56.33 -62.94
N PRO A 418 -6.72 -55.16 -62.32
CA PRO A 418 -7.07 -55.06 -60.90
C PRO A 418 -8.44 -55.66 -60.63
N ARG A 419 -8.60 -56.19 -59.42
CA ARG A 419 -9.90 -56.50 -58.84
C ARG A 419 -10.22 -55.47 -57.78
N PHE A 420 -11.48 -55.02 -57.77
CA PHE A 420 -11.98 -54.07 -56.77
C PHE A 420 -12.87 -54.78 -55.76
N ALA A 421 -12.77 -54.43 -54.48
CA ALA A 421 -13.57 -55.09 -53.46
C ALA A 421 -15.04 -54.63 -53.48
N THR A 422 -15.95 -55.53 -53.11
CA THR A 422 -17.38 -55.25 -52.88
C THR A 422 -17.78 -55.71 -51.47
N GLY A 423 -18.81 -55.10 -50.87
CA GLY A 423 -19.39 -55.56 -49.58
C GLY A 423 -20.37 -56.74 -49.70
N ASN A 424 -20.85 -57.04 -50.91
CA ASN A 424 -21.83 -58.10 -51.12
C ASN A 424 -21.26 -59.25 -51.95
N GLU A 425 -21.69 -60.46 -51.59
CA GLU A 425 -21.44 -61.68 -52.37
C GLU A 425 -22.29 -61.71 -53.66
N PRO A 426 -21.76 -62.20 -54.79
CA PRO A 426 -20.39 -62.70 -54.98
C PRO A 426 -19.36 -61.57 -54.93
N TYR A 427 -18.31 -61.74 -54.13
CA TYR A 427 -17.31 -60.71 -53.92
C TYR A 427 -16.51 -60.36 -55.19
N GLY A 428 -16.19 -59.08 -55.33
CA GLY A 428 -15.26 -58.53 -56.31
C GLY A 428 -15.92 -57.93 -57.54
N SER A 429 -15.28 -56.89 -58.09
CA SER A 429 -15.71 -56.19 -59.30
C SER A 429 -14.54 -56.01 -60.27
N ASP A 430 -14.83 -55.99 -61.57
CA ASP A 430 -13.88 -55.63 -62.64
C ASP A 430 -13.85 -54.11 -62.89
N SER A 431 -14.82 -53.39 -62.33
CA SER A 431 -14.91 -51.92 -62.38
C SER A 431 -14.77 -51.33 -60.98
N GLU A 432 -14.11 -50.17 -60.89
CA GLU A 432 -13.94 -49.46 -59.63
C GLU A 432 -15.29 -49.21 -58.94
N THR A 433 -15.40 -49.64 -57.68
CA THR A 433 -16.59 -49.48 -56.84
C THR A 433 -16.18 -49.34 -55.39
N SER A 434 -16.97 -48.60 -54.61
CA SER A 434 -16.77 -48.51 -53.16
C SER A 434 -17.20 -49.84 -52.52
N ALA A 435 -16.39 -50.35 -51.59
CA ALA A 435 -16.70 -51.58 -50.88
C ALA A 435 -17.59 -51.33 -49.67
N HIS A 436 -17.41 -50.19 -49.00
CA HIS A 436 -18.24 -49.72 -47.88
C HIS A 436 -18.10 -48.20 -47.71
N THR A 437 -18.78 -47.67 -46.70
CA THR A 437 -18.72 -46.27 -46.27
C THR A 437 -18.39 -46.16 -44.79
N LEU A 438 -17.70 -45.10 -44.42
CA LEU A 438 -17.48 -44.64 -43.05
C LEU A 438 -18.28 -43.35 -42.83
N ASP A 439 -19.22 -43.36 -41.90
CA ASP A 439 -20.02 -42.19 -41.54
C ASP A 439 -19.56 -41.64 -40.20
N VAL A 440 -19.28 -40.34 -40.14
CA VAL A 440 -18.79 -39.64 -38.95
C VAL A 440 -19.62 -38.38 -38.68
N SER A 441 -20.10 -38.19 -37.45
CA SER A 441 -20.67 -36.93 -36.99
C SER A 441 -20.02 -36.45 -35.71
N ILE A 442 -19.81 -35.14 -35.59
CA ILE A 442 -19.21 -34.53 -34.40
C ILE A 442 -19.86 -33.20 -34.06
N SER A 443 -20.18 -32.98 -32.79
CA SER A 443 -20.75 -31.71 -32.32
C SER A 443 -19.73 -30.67 -31.84
N ASN A 444 -18.43 -31.03 -31.82
CA ASN A 444 -17.34 -30.14 -31.41
C ASN A 444 -16.74 -29.37 -32.60
N ALA A 445 -16.36 -28.11 -32.40
CA ALA A 445 -15.69 -27.27 -33.39
C ALA A 445 -14.23 -27.68 -33.72
N SER A 446 -13.58 -28.46 -32.87
CA SER A 446 -12.21 -28.96 -33.05
C SER A 446 -12.14 -30.20 -33.98
N GLY A 447 -13.27 -30.80 -34.33
CA GLY A 447 -13.39 -31.82 -35.38
C GLY A 447 -12.86 -33.22 -35.01
N TYR A 448 -12.44 -34.01 -36.00
CA TYR A 448 -11.99 -35.41 -35.83
C TYR A 448 -10.86 -35.81 -36.77
N SER A 449 -10.20 -36.94 -36.47
CA SER A 449 -9.33 -37.70 -37.38
C SER A 449 -9.79 -39.15 -37.51
N ILE A 450 -9.53 -39.76 -38.67
CA ILE A 450 -9.75 -41.18 -38.95
C ILE A 450 -8.41 -41.79 -39.34
N THR A 451 -7.98 -42.81 -38.60
CA THR A 451 -6.81 -43.62 -38.95
C THR A 451 -7.22 -45.01 -39.42
N VAL A 452 -6.38 -45.64 -40.23
CA VAL A 452 -6.47 -47.05 -40.61
C VAL A 452 -5.27 -47.82 -40.07
N LYS A 453 -5.50 -49.05 -39.60
CA LYS A 453 -4.48 -50.00 -39.14
C LYS A 453 -4.76 -51.38 -39.69
N GLY A 454 -3.74 -52.08 -40.16
CA GLY A 454 -3.88 -53.44 -40.66
C GLY A 454 -2.74 -53.80 -41.59
N ASP A 455 -2.53 -55.10 -41.81
CA ASP A 455 -1.55 -55.55 -42.79
C ASP A 455 -2.13 -55.49 -44.21
N THR A 456 -1.27 -55.65 -45.20
CA THR A 456 -1.71 -56.01 -46.55
C THR A 456 -2.36 -57.41 -46.57
N LEU A 457 -2.89 -57.83 -47.72
CA LEU A 457 -3.43 -59.17 -47.94
C LEU A 457 -2.36 -60.25 -47.73
N LYS A 458 -2.61 -61.21 -46.83
CA LYS A 458 -1.68 -62.29 -46.49
C LYS A 458 -2.27 -63.68 -46.63
N TYR A 459 -1.43 -64.63 -47.02
CA TYR A 459 -1.68 -66.07 -47.01
C TYR A 459 -0.46 -66.79 -46.42
N SER A 460 -0.57 -67.27 -45.18
CA SER A 460 0.59 -67.80 -44.43
C SER A 460 1.71 -66.75 -44.35
N SER A 461 2.91 -67.04 -44.83
CA SER A 461 4.04 -66.11 -44.91
C SER A 461 4.09 -65.28 -46.20
N TYR A 462 3.16 -65.51 -47.13
CA TYR A 462 3.08 -64.78 -48.40
C TYR A 462 2.18 -63.56 -48.28
N GLU A 463 2.48 -62.51 -49.03
CA GLU A 463 1.73 -61.26 -48.99
C GLU A 463 1.57 -60.68 -50.40
N VAL A 464 0.48 -59.96 -50.62
CA VAL A 464 0.36 -59.06 -51.78
C VAL A 464 0.98 -57.74 -51.36
N THR A 465 2.00 -57.27 -52.07
CA THR A 465 2.72 -56.03 -51.73
C THR A 465 1.78 -54.81 -51.62
N ALA A 466 1.82 -54.08 -50.51
CA ALA A 466 1.11 -52.81 -50.37
C ALA A 466 1.75 -51.72 -51.25
N ILE A 467 0.94 -50.82 -51.83
CA ILE A 467 1.42 -49.78 -52.75
C ILE A 467 2.38 -48.79 -52.06
N GLY A 468 2.22 -48.55 -50.76
CA GLY A 468 3.03 -47.60 -50.00
C GLY A 468 2.52 -46.17 -50.03
N GLY A 469 3.39 -45.21 -49.68
CA GLY A 469 3.06 -43.81 -49.39
C GLY A 469 2.87 -42.89 -50.60
N THR A 470 2.98 -43.41 -51.81
CA THR A 470 2.75 -42.67 -53.05
C THR A 470 1.67 -43.40 -53.83
N ALA A 471 0.55 -42.72 -54.09
CA ALA A 471 -0.55 -43.34 -54.84
C ALA A 471 -0.07 -43.78 -56.25
N LEU A 472 -0.39 -45.00 -56.63
CA LEU A 472 -0.03 -45.58 -57.94
C LEU A 472 -1.27 -46.02 -58.71
N ASP A 473 -1.18 -45.88 -60.04
CA ASP A 473 -2.17 -46.42 -60.96
C ASP A 473 -2.13 -47.96 -60.94
N VAL A 474 -3.24 -48.58 -60.55
CA VAL A 474 -3.40 -50.05 -60.48
C VAL A 474 -3.95 -50.66 -61.78
N SER A 475 -4.22 -49.87 -62.81
CA SER A 475 -4.82 -50.35 -64.06
C SER A 475 -3.89 -51.27 -64.87
N VAL A 476 -2.59 -51.20 -64.62
CA VAL A 476 -1.59 -52.08 -65.24
C VAL A 476 -1.37 -53.30 -64.34
N GLY A 477 -1.98 -54.43 -64.68
CA GLY A 477 -1.78 -55.70 -63.97
C GLY A 477 -0.35 -56.25 -64.09
N GLY A 478 -0.06 -57.30 -63.32
CA GLY A 478 1.17 -58.08 -63.43
C GLY A 478 2.19 -57.84 -62.32
N ALA A 479 1.88 -56.94 -61.39
CA ALA A 479 2.60 -56.76 -60.12
C ALA A 479 1.66 -57.00 -58.94
N GLU A 480 2.20 -57.43 -57.81
CA GLU A 480 1.45 -57.45 -56.56
C GLU A 480 1.21 -56.03 -56.07
N GLN A 481 -0.06 -55.68 -55.88
CA GLN A 481 -0.45 -54.37 -55.37
C GLN A 481 -1.69 -54.52 -54.50
N PHE A 482 -1.68 -53.89 -53.34
CA PHE A 482 -2.84 -53.69 -52.49
C PHE A 482 -2.92 -52.22 -52.07
N GLY A 483 -4.10 -51.63 -52.20
CA GLY A 483 -4.29 -50.22 -51.89
C GLY A 483 -5.73 -49.87 -51.54
N ILE A 484 -5.87 -48.75 -50.84
CA ILE A 484 -7.15 -48.09 -50.56
C ILE A 484 -7.17 -46.70 -51.17
N ARG A 485 -8.38 -46.22 -51.43
CA ARG A 485 -8.67 -44.86 -51.89
C ARG A 485 -9.99 -44.43 -51.27
N LEU A 486 -10.11 -43.16 -50.89
CA LEU A 486 -11.33 -42.62 -50.32
C LEU A 486 -11.95 -41.58 -51.26
N THR A 487 -13.27 -41.45 -51.20
CA THR A 487 -13.97 -40.23 -51.63
C THR A 487 -14.87 -39.77 -50.49
N VAL A 488 -15.19 -38.48 -50.43
CA VAL A 488 -15.95 -37.90 -49.32
C VAL A 488 -17.13 -37.10 -49.84
N SER A 489 -18.24 -37.16 -49.11
CA SER A 489 -19.36 -36.24 -49.22
C SER A 489 -19.71 -35.68 -47.84
N GLY A 490 -20.23 -34.46 -47.79
CA GLY A 490 -20.37 -33.69 -46.54
C GLY A 490 -19.14 -32.83 -46.25
N GLY A 491 -18.82 -32.61 -44.98
CA GLY A 491 -17.77 -31.66 -44.56
C GLY A 491 -16.35 -32.22 -44.54
N GLY A 492 -16.16 -33.54 -44.46
CA GLY A 492 -14.85 -34.16 -44.22
C GLY A 492 -13.80 -33.92 -45.31
N SER A 493 -12.52 -34.05 -44.95
CA SER A 493 -11.37 -34.00 -45.86
C SER A 493 -10.61 -35.33 -45.83
N ILE A 494 -10.05 -35.73 -46.97
CA ILE A 494 -9.24 -36.95 -47.11
C ILE A 494 -7.78 -36.56 -47.01
N VAL A 495 -6.99 -37.38 -46.32
CA VAL A 495 -5.56 -37.16 -46.15
C VAL A 495 -4.79 -37.92 -47.24
N GLY A 496 -3.88 -37.23 -47.92
CA GLY A 496 -2.99 -37.87 -48.88
C GLY A 496 -2.09 -38.91 -48.20
N PRO A 497 -1.83 -40.07 -48.83
CA PRO A 497 -2.01 -40.35 -50.26
C PRO A 497 -3.38 -40.97 -50.65
N TYR A 498 -4.36 -40.99 -49.76
CA TYR A 498 -5.64 -41.69 -49.98
C TYR A 498 -6.68 -40.90 -50.78
N ASP A 499 -6.38 -39.65 -51.11
CA ASP A 499 -7.17 -38.70 -51.90
C ASP A 499 -6.95 -38.83 -53.42
N GLY A 500 -6.37 -39.95 -53.86
CA GLY A 500 -6.09 -40.23 -55.26
C GLY A 500 -7.30 -40.12 -56.19
N VAL A 501 -7.04 -39.83 -57.47
CA VAL A 501 -8.07 -39.93 -58.53
C VAL A 501 -8.40 -41.40 -58.82
N SER A 502 -9.42 -41.65 -59.64
CA SER A 502 -9.78 -43.01 -60.08
C SER A 502 -8.56 -43.78 -60.58
N ASN A 503 -8.46 -45.05 -60.17
CA ASN A 503 -7.33 -45.97 -60.39
C ASN A 503 -6.04 -45.68 -59.60
N TYR A 504 -5.93 -44.58 -58.86
CA TYR A 504 -4.75 -44.30 -58.03
C TYR A 504 -5.00 -44.66 -56.56
N TYR A 505 -4.27 -45.66 -56.07
CA TYR A 505 -4.45 -46.23 -54.73
C TYR A 505 -3.16 -46.17 -53.92
N ALA A 506 -3.27 -46.16 -52.60
CA ALA A 506 -2.13 -46.17 -51.67
C ALA A 506 -2.44 -47.01 -50.43
N TYR A 507 -1.40 -47.50 -49.75
CA TYR A 507 -1.57 -48.13 -48.44
C TYR A 507 -0.24 -48.16 -47.68
N VAL A 508 -0.18 -47.46 -46.55
CA VAL A 508 1.04 -47.28 -45.74
C VAL A 508 0.94 -47.96 -44.38
N ALA A 509 -0.29 -48.08 -43.85
CA ALA A 509 -0.53 -48.69 -42.56
C ALA A 509 -0.03 -50.15 -42.51
N THR A 510 0.25 -50.62 -41.30
CA THR A 510 0.69 -52.00 -41.04
C THR A 510 -0.10 -52.59 -39.88
N ALA A 511 0.11 -53.87 -39.56
CA ALA A 511 -0.49 -54.46 -38.36
C ALA A 511 -0.14 -53.70 -37.05
N THR A 512 0.96 -52.93 -37.02
CA THR A 512 1.41 -52.21 -35.82
C THR A 512 1.34 -50.69 -35.94
N THR A 513 1.22 -50.15 -37.15
CA THR A 513 1.30 -48.70 -37.40
C THR A 513 0.01 -48.21 -38.04
N GLU A 514 -0.58 -47.18 -37.42
CA GLU A 514 -1.72 -46.44 -37.96
C GLU A 514 -1.26 -45.41 -38.98
N ASP A 515 -2.13 -45.12 -39.95
CA ASP A 515 -1.96 -44.00 -40.87
C ASP A 515 -3.26 -43.21 -41.01
N GLU A 516 -3.16 -41.89 -41.09
CA GLU A 516 -4.33 -41.01 -41.16
C GLU A 516 -4.90 -41.01 -42.58
N VAL A 517 -6.19 -41.32 -42.70
CA VAL A 517 -6.88 -41.40 -44.01
C VAL A 517 -7.84 -40.24 -44.23
N ALA A 518 -8.33 -39.61 -43.17
CA ALA A 518 -9.27 -38.51 -43.25
C ALA A 518 -9.29 -37.69 -41.96
N SER A 519 -9.69 -36.43 -42.09
CA SER A 519 -9.92 -35.54 -40.96
C SER A 519 -10.93 -34.45 -41.27
N PHE A 520 -11.38 -33.76 -40.23
CA PHE A 520 -12.22 -32.60 -40.35
C PHE A 520 -11.94 -31.62 -39.22
N SER A 521 -12.02 -30.32 -39.49
CA SER A 521 -12.01 -29.26 -38.48
C SER A 521 -13.37 -28.56 -38.49
N GLY A 522 -14.06 -28.59 -37.35
CA GLY A 522 -15.43 -28.07 -37.21
C GLY A 522 -16.42 -29.10 -36.69
N ALA A 523 -17.61 -28.63 -36.36
CA ALA A 523 -18.77 -29.49 -36.13
C ALA A 523 -19.34 -29.95 -37.49
N SER A 524 -19.79 -31.20 -37.58
CA SER A 524 -20.36 -31.80 -38.80
C SER A 524 -21.58 -32.64 -38.47
N ASP A 525 -22.66 -32.44 -39.23
CA ASP A 525 -23.87 -33.26 -39.15
C ASP A 525 -23.58 -34.72 -39.53
N THR A 526 -23.03 -34.98 -40.72
CA THR A 526 -22.47 -36.29 -41.11
C THR A 526 -21.52 -36.10 -42.30
N SER A 527 -20.29 -36.59 -42.17
CA SER A 527 -19.36 -36.79 -43.27
C SER A 527 -19.33 -38.27 -43.65
N THR A 528 -19.56 -38.56 -44.92
CA THR A 528 -19.57 -39.93 -45.46
C THR A 528 -18.36 -40.14 -46.34
N PHE A 529 -17.48 -41.07 -45.95
CA PHE A 529 -16.32 -41.48 -46.71
C PHE A 529 -16.57 -42.82 -47.39
N SER A 530 -16.64 -42.84 -48.73
CA SER A 530 -16.71 -44.08 -49.50
C SER A 530 -15.31 -44.65 -49.67
N VAL A 531 -15.11 -45.90 -49.25
CA VAL A 531 -13.80 -46.54 -49.27
C VAL A 531 -13.72 -47.55 -50.41
N TYR A 532 -12.72 -47.38 -51.25
CA TYR A 532 -12.41 -48.20 -52.41
C TYR A 532 -11.17 -49.02 -52.12
N TYR A 533 -11.14 -50.25 -52.63
CA TYR A 533 -10.02 -51.16 -52.46
C TYR A 533 -9.65 -51.76 -53.81
N ALA A 534 -8.36 -51.84 -54.10
CA ALA A 534 -7.85 -52.50 -55.30
C ALA A 534 -6.77 -53.52 -54.95
N ALA A 535 -6.78 -54.64 -55.66
CA ALA A 535 -5.75 -55.66 -55.58
C ALA A 535 -5.33 -56.17 -56.97
N ASN A 536 -4.02 -56.30 -57.19
CA ASN A 536 -3.40 -56.99 -58.32
C ASN A 536 -2.47 -58.09 -57.81
N ILE A 537 -2.22 -59.09 -58.66
CA ILE A 537 -1.24 -60.14 -58.40
C ILE A 537 -0.25 -60.28 -59.56
N ALA A 538 0.94 -60.79 -59.27
CA ALA A 538 1.90 -61.20 -60.28
C ALA A 538 1.64 -62.65 -60.71
N ALA A 539 2.18 -63.04 -61.86
CA ALA A 539 2.11 -64.44 -62.32
C ALA A 539 2.85 -65.42 -61.38
N THR A 540 3.71 -64.91 -60.51
CA THR A 540 4.46 -65.67 -59.50
C THR A 540 3.81 -65.67 -58.12
N THR A 541 2.73 -64.92 -57.91
CA THR A 541 2.02 -64.90 -56.63
C THR A 541 1.46 -66.28 -56.32
N GLU A 542 1.67 -66.75 -55.09
CA GLU A 542 1.31 -68.09 -54.69
C GLU A 542 -0.21 -68.31 -54.68
N VAL A 543 -0.64 -69.53 -55.02
CA VAL A 543 -2.06 -69.87 -54.97
C VAL A 543 -2.50 -70.05 -53.53
N GLY A 544 -3.49 -69.26 -53.10
CA GLY A 544 -4.04 -69.32 -51.76
C GLY A 544 -5.21 -68.37 -51.54
N THR A 545 -5.80 -68.43 -50.35
CA THR A 545 -6.81 -67.47 -49.90
C THR A 545 -6.11 -66.39 -49.09
N TYR A 546 -5.98 -65.21 -49.67
CA TYR A 546 -5.38 -64.06 -49.02
C TYR A 546 -6.43 -63.28 -48.24
N THR A 547 -6.12 -62.91 -47.00
CA THR A 547 -7.02 -62.15 -46.13
C THR A 547 -6.26 -61.05 -45.40
N SER A 548 -6.97 -60.00 -45.01
CA SER A 548 -6.48 -58.99 -44.08
C SER A 548 -7.64 -58.47 -43.22
N VAL A 549 -7.30 -57.88 -42.08
CA VAL A 549 -8.24 -57.15 -41.22
C VAL A 549 -7.74 -55.72 -41.12
N LEU A 550 -8.58 -54.78 -41.57
CA LEU A 550 -8.34 -53.35 -41.40
C LEU A 550 -9.24 -52.81 -40.29
N THR A 551 -8.64 -52.09 -39.35
CA THR A 551 -9.32 -51.37 -38.28
C THR A 551 -9.31 -49.89 -38.60
N TYR A 552 -10.49 -49.28 -38.69
CA TYR A 552 -10.64 -47.84 -38.77
C TYR A 552 -10.93 -47.28 -37.38
N ILE A 553 -10.20 -46.24 -36.98
CA ILE A 553 -10.32 -45.61 -35.67
C ILE A 553 -10.66 -44.15 -35.90
N CYS A 554 -11.80 -43.70 -35.37
CA CYS A 554 -12.18 -42.29 -35.40
C CYS A 554 -11.93 -41.67 -34.01
N THR A 555 -11.18 -40.56 -33.98
CA THR A 555 -10.85 -39.84 -32.76
C THR A 555 -11.42 -38.44 -32.84
N GLY A 556 -12.22 -38.04 -31.84
CA GLY A 556 -12.70 -36.67 -31.69
C GLY A 556 -11.61 -35.81 -31.07
N ASN A 557 -11.37 -34.64 -31.66
CA ASN A 557 -10.47 -33.64 -31.11
C ASN A 557 -11.32 -32.80 -30.13
N PHE A 558 -11.33 -33.09 -28.83
CA PHE A 558 -12.16 -32.39 -27.83
C PHE A 558 -11.39 -31.38 -27.00
#